data_AF-A0A3D0I3X9-F1
#
_entry.id   AF-A0A3D0I3X9-F1
#
_cell.length_a   1.000
_cell.length_b   1.000
_cell.length_c   1.000
_cell.angle_alpha   90.00
_cell.angle_beta   90.00
_cell.angle_gamma   90.00
#
_symmetry.space_group_name_H-M   'P 1'
#
loop_
_entity.id
_entity.type
_entity.pdbx_description
1 polymer ?
#
loop_
_entity_poly.entity_id
_entity_poly.type
_entity_poly.pdbx_seq_one_letter_code
_entity_poly.pdbx_strand_id
1 'polypeptide(L)'
;MTVPSIKGTGFQSVVDDIQRLLDTRQLTRDELEEKLTPDDLIILESKIGPASWVPIDTYRRVVDILISIEAHGDPQGYLFQRGWRAAERLHKAGLYSQFDATSEKWGMRVGKLIVTLGPVMYNFTDWQYELAPGEVRAFRVIVRSSAEFPECARFTALGFIEYLARSATGLTLRVTSERTAAGRIIYSGNSA
;
A
#
# COMPACT_ATOMS: atom_id res chain seq x y z
N MET A 1 -5.00 -18.14 -15.79
CA MET A 1 -5.29 -16.88 -15.08
C MET A 1 -4.12 -16.60 -14.15
N THR A 2 -3.64 -15.36 -14.08
CA THR A 2 -2.55 -14.99 -13.15
C THR A 2 -3.08 -14.90 -11.74
N VAL A 3 -2.38 -15.47 -10.76
CA VAL A 3 -2.72 -15.33 -9.34
C VAL A 3 -2.63 -13.86 -8.93
N PRO A 4 -3.67 -13.27 -8.31
CA PRO A 4 -3.61 -11.92 -7.74
C PRO A 4 -2.48 -11.82 -6.72
N SER A 5 -1.54 -10.93 -6.97
CA SER A 5 -0.29 -10.86 -6.21
C SER A 5 0.20 -9.43 -6.01
N ILE A 6 0.94 -9.25 -4.92
CA ILE A 6 1.73 -8.05 -4.61
C ILE A 6 3.20 -8.28 -4.97
N LYS A 7 3.90 -7.22 -5.36
CA LYS A 7 5.33 -7.23 -5.61
C LYS A 7 6.12 -7.50 -4.33
N GLY A 8 7.21 -8.27 -4.43
CA GLY A 8 8.08 -8.63 -3.32
C GLY A 8 8.62 -7.42 -2.56
N THR A 9 8.90 -6.31 -3.24
CA THR A 9 9.26 -5.02 -2.60
C THR A 9 8.21 -4.52 -1.60
N GLY A 10 6.93 -4.75 -1.86
CA GLY A 10 5.83 -4.36 -0.96
C GLY A 10 5.68 -5.32 0.20
N PHE A 11 5.85 -6.61 -0.06
CA PHE A 11 5.72 -7.66 0.96
C PHE A 11 6.94 -7.75 1.90
N GLN A 12 8.15 -7.40 1.44
CA GLN A 12 9.36 -7.46 2.27
C GLN A 12 9.22 -6.71 3.59
N SER A 13 8.59 -5.53 3.58
CA SER A 13 8.36 -4.77 4.83
C SER A 13 7.51 -5.54 5.85
N VAL A 14 6.61 -6.41 5.39
CA VAL A 14 5.77 -7.27 6.24
C VAL A 14 6.60 -8.40 6.83
N VAL A 15 7.48 -9.02 6.02
CA VAL A 15 8.43 -10.04 6.49
C VAL A 15 9.33 -9.48 7.58
N ASP A 16 9.90 -8.29 7.36
CA ASP A 16 10.80 -7.64 8.31
C ASP A 16 10.11 -7.37 9.66
N ASP A 17 8.84 -6.98 9.64
CA ASP A 17 8.05 -6.76 10.86
C ASP A 17 7.73 -8.08 11.59
N ILE A 18 7.39 -9.15 10.87
CA ILE A 18 7.18 -10.47 11.49
C ILE A 18 8.47 -10.97 12.13
N GLN A 19 9.61 -10.86 11.44
CA GLN A 19 10.90 -11.27 12.00
C GLN A 19 11.23 -10.50 13.27
N ARG A 20 11.00 -9.19 13.29
CA ARG A 20 11.16 -8.37 14.50
C ARG A 20 10.27 -8.85 15.66
N LEU A 21 9.01 -9.21 15.39
CA LEU A 21 8.11 -9.72 16.43
C LEU A 21 8.58 -11.07 16.99
N LEU A 22 9.11 -11.95 16.13
CA LEU A 22 9.74 -13.20 16.53
C LEU A 22 11.00 -12.96 17.40
N ASP A 23 11.90 -12.08 16.94
CA ASP A 23 13.14 -11.75 17.64
C ASP A 23 12.89 -11.13 19.02
N THR A 24 11.84 -10.31 19.12
CA THR A 24 11.41 -9.69 20.39
C THR A 24 10.47 -10.56 21.22
N ARG A 25 10.16 -11.78 20.78
CA ARG A 25 9.25 -12.74 21.43
C ARG A 25 7.84 -12.21 21.67
N GLN A 26 7.41 -11.23 20.88
CA GLN A 26 6.02 -10.75 20.84
C GLN A 26 5.14 -11.63 19.94
N LEU A 27 5.77 -12.48 19.14
CA LEU A 27 5.16 -13.55 18.37
C LEU A 27 6.05 -14.78 18.52
N THR A 28 5.46 -15.94 18.69
CA THR A 28 6.17 -17.23 18.69
C THR A 28 6.02 -17.93 17.35
N ARG A 29 6.87 -18.94 17.12
CA ARG A 29 6.77 -19.75 15.90
C ARG A 29 5.46 -20.53 15.85
N ASP A 30 5.06 -21.14 16.96
CA ASP A 30 3.83 -21.93 17.05
C ASP A 30 2.59 -21.06 16.72
N GLU A 31 2.52 -19.84 17.26
CA GLU A 31 1.44 -18.89 16.94
C GLU A 31 1.42 -18.48 15.45
N LEU A 32 2.58 -18.43 14.80
CA LEU A 32 2.66 -18.16 13.36
C LEU A 32 2.11 -19.35 12.56
N GLU A 33 2.47 -20.57 12.93
CA GLU A 33 2.02 -21.81 12.29
C GLU A 33 0.52 -22.07 12.48
N GLU A 34 -0.06 -21.65 13.60
CA GLU A 34 -1.51 -21.71 13.84
C GLU A 34 -2.31 -20.76 12.93
N LYS A 35 -1.71 -19.64 12.53
CA LYS A 35 -2.41 -18.56 11.79
C LYS A 35 -2.15 -18.60 10.28
N LEU A 36 -1.07 -19.24 9.84
CA LEU A 36 -0.63 -19.26 8.46
C LEU A 36 -0.71 -20.65 7.84
N THR A 37 -0.90 -20.69 6.52
CA THR A 37 -0.82 -21.95 5.79
C THR A 37 0.65 -22.38 5.62
N PRO A 38 0.92 -23.67 5.36
CA PRO A 38 2.28 -24.13 5.05
C PRO A 38 2.95 -23.34 3.91
N ASP A 39 2.20 -22.98 2.87
CA ASP A 39 2.73 -22.19 1.75
C ASP A 39 3.12 -20.76 2.17
N ASP A 40 2.36 -20.13 3.06
CA ASP A 40 2.70 -18.81 3.59
C ASP A 40 4.00 -18.86 4.40
N LEU A 41 4.18 -19.90 5.21
CA LEU A 41 5.39 -20.10 6.01
C LEU A 41 6.62 -20.29 5.10
N ILE A 42 6.50 -21.10 4.06
CA ILE A 42 7.56 -21.28 3.06
C ILE A 42 7.93 -19.94 2.42
N ILE A 43 6.94 -19.10 2.08
CA ILE A 43 7.17 -17.77 1.51
C ILE A 43 7.91 -16.87 2.52
N LEU A 44 7.48 -16.85 3.79
CA LEU A 44 8.10 -16.03 4.84
C LEU A 44 9.57 -16.42 5.12
N GLU A 45 9.89 -17.71 5.06
CA GLU A 45 11.24 -18.22 5.25
C GLU A 45 12.14 -18.04 4.02
N SER A 46 11.53 -17.84 2.86
CA SER A 46 12.25 -17.66 1.61
C SER A 46 12.87 -16.27 1.50
N LYS A 47 14.01 -16.18 0.80
CA LYS A 47 14.56 -14.88 0.37
C LYS A 47 13.69 -14.31 -0.77
N ILE A 48 12.77 -13.42 -0.43
CA ILE A 48 11.86 -12.82 -1.41
C ILE A 48 12.61 -11.75 -2.20
N GLY A 49 12.80 -12.02 -3.49
CA GLY A 49 13.39 -11.05 -4.40
C GLY A 49 12.47 -9.82 -4.60
N PRO A 50 13.03 -8.60 -4.78
CA PRO A 50 12.25 -7.40 -5.10
C PRO A 50 11.32 -7.56 -6.32
N ALA A 51 11.74 -8.36 -7.30
CA ALA A 51 11.00 -8.60 -8.53
C ALA A 51 9.93 -9.70 -8.40
N SER A 52 9.94 -10.48 -7.33
CA SER A 52 9.04 -11.63 -7.13
C SER A 52 7.59 -11.18 -6.93
N TRP A 53 6.65 -12.09 -7.20
CA TRP A 53 5.24 -11.90 -6.93
C TRP A 53 4.81 -12.80 -5.78
N VAL A 54 4.14 -12.23 -4.79
CA VAL A 54 3.61 -12.94 -3.61
C VAL A 54 2.08 -12.91 -3.68
N PRO A 55 1.38 -14.05 -3.53
CA PRO A 55 -0.07 -14.08 -3.53
C PRO A 55 -0.67 -13.05 -2.55
N ILE A 56 -1.67 -12.31 -2.99
CA ILE A 56 -2.24 -11.21 -2.19
C ILE A 56 -2.90 -11.73 -0.91
N ASP A 57 -3.39 -12.96 -0.92
CA ASP A 57 -3.95 -13.62 0.25
C ASP A 57 -2.90 -13.96 1.32
N THR A 58 -1.67 -14.31 0.89
CA THR A 58 -0.52 -14.43 1.81
C THR A 58 -0.23 -13.08 2.44
N TYR A 59 -0.14 -12.01 1.65
CA TYR A 59 0.01 -10.65 2.16
C TYR A 59 -1.07 -10.30 3.19
N ARG A 60 -2.34 -10.59 2.88
CA ARG A 60 -3.47 -10.32 3.78
C ARG A 60 -3.31 -11.04 5.12
N ARG A 61 -3.12 -12.36 5.11
CA ARG A 61 -3.01 -13.16 6.35
C ARG A 61 -1.85 -12.70 7.23
N VAL A 62 -0.69 -12.41 6.64
CA VAL A 62 0.47 -11.96 7.40
C VAL A 62 0.24 -10.57 7.99
N VAL A 63 -0.37 -9.65 7.24
CA VAL A 63 -0.71 -8.32 7.77
C VAL A 63 -1.78 -8.40 8.86
N ASP A 64 -2.74 -9.32 8.77
CA ASP A 64 -3.75 -9.54 9.82
C ASP A 64 -3.09 -9.91 11.16
N ILE A 65 -1.98 -10.68 11.14
CA ILE A 65 -1.17 -10.97 12.35
C ILE A 65 -0.59 -9.68 12.92
N LEU A 66 0.05 -8.86 12.08
CA LEU A 66 0.63 -7.58 12.51
C LEU A 66 -0.41 -6.65 13.12
N ILE A 67 -1.58 -6.55 12.49
CA ILE A 67 -2.71 -5.77 13.01
C ILE A 67 -3.10 -6.27 14.41
N SER A 68 -3.22 -7.59 14.60
CA SER A 68 -3.66 -8.15 15.87
C SER A 68 -2.73 -7.86 17.05
N ILE A 69 -1.45 -7.62 16.76
CA ILE A 69 -0.41 -7.37 17.78
C ILE A 69 -0.15 -5.87 17.95
N GLU A 70 -0.02 -5.13 16.86
CA GLU A 70 0.54 -3.76 16.86
C GLU A 70 -0.48 -2.64 16.70
N ALA A 71 -1.71 -2.95 16.27
CA ALA A 71 -2.69 -1.89 15.99
C ALA A 71 -3.27 -1.26 17.26
N HIS A 72 -3.18 -1.92 18.42
CA HIS A 72 -3.65 -1.43 19.72
C HIS A 72 -5.08 -0.85 19.69
N GLY A 73 -5.97 -1.46 18.90
CA GLY A 73 -7.37 -1.03 18.75
C GLY A 73 -7.64 -0.07 17.58
N ASP A 74 -6.61 0.40 16.86
CA ASP A 74 -6.73 1.24 15.66
C ASP A 74 -6.07 0.61 14.42
N PRO A 75 -6.72 -0.39 13.80
CA PRO A 75 -6.18 -1.07 12.62
C PRO A 75 -6.01 -0.12 11.42
N GLN A 76 -6.92 0.84 11.24
CA GLN A 76 -6.85 1.75 10.09
C GLN A 76 -5.70 2.74 10.23
N GLY A 77 -5.51 3.33 11.42
CA GLY A 77 -4.37 4.20 11.71
C GLY A 77 -3.03 3.46 11.57
N TYR A 78 -2.95 2.22 12.07
CA TYR A 78 -1.76 1.38 11.89
C TYR A 78 -1.42 1.17 10.41
N LEU A 79 -2.39 0.76 9.59
CA LEU A 79 -2.20 0.52 8.16
C LEU A 79 -1.85 1.80 7.40
N PHE A 80 -2.50 2.92 7.73
CA PHE A 80 -2.17 4.23 7.18
C PHE A 80 -0.69 4.56 7.44
N GLN A 81 -0.24 4.46 8.69
CA GLN A 81 1.15 4.75 9.06
C GLN A 81 2.15 3.81 8.39
N ARG A 82 1.79 2.53 8.23
CA ARG A 82 2.58 1.55 7.47
C ARG A 82 2.81 2.01 6.04
N GLY A 83 1.74 2.41 5.35
CA GLY A 83 1.80 2.93 3.99
C GLY A 83 2.61 4.21 3.87
N TRP A 84 2.42 5.13 4.80
CA TRP A 84 3.18 6.39 4.90
C TRP A 84 4.68 6.13 5.00
N ARG A 85 5.12 5.28 5.93
CA ARG A 85 6.53 4.91 6.11
C ARG A 85 7.11 4.24 4.86
N ALA A 86 6.32 3.42 4.17
CA ALA A 86 6.76 2.80 2.92
C ALA A 86 7.02 3.85 1.83
N ALA A 87 6.11 4.81 1.64
CA ALA A 87 6.30 5.90 0.69
C ALA A 87 7.51 6.77 1.05
N GLU A 88 7.68 7.08 2.33
CA GLU A 88 8.83 7.84 2.83
C GLU A 88 10.16 7.16 2.54
N ARG A 89 10.26 5.84 2.75
CA ARG A 89 11.47 5.07 2.41
C ARG A 89 11.80 5.13 0.92
N LEU A 90 10.80 4.93 0.05
CA LEU A 90 11.00 4.98 -1.40
C LEU A 90 11.40 6.38 -1.87
N HIS A 91 10.83 7.42 -1.27
CA HIS A 91 11.20 8.80 -1.56
C HIS A 91 12.65 9.10 -1.15
N LYS A 92 13.05 8.73 0.09
CA LYS A 92 14.44 8.89 0.57
C LYS A 92 15.45 8.08 -0.24
N ALA A 93 15.06 6.94 -0.82
CA ALA A 93 15.89 6.15 -1.71
C ALA A 93 16.08 6.79 -3.11
N GLY A 94 15.53 7.99 -3.35
CA GLY A 94 15.71 8.73 -4.59
C GLY A 94 14.89 8.20 -5.77
N LEU A 95 14.07 7.15 -5.57
CA LEU A 95 13.26 6.54 -6.62
C LEU A 95 12.25 7.51 -7.25
N TYR A 96 11.91 8.61 -6.55
CA TYR A 96 10.99 9.64 -7.03
C TYR A 96 11.66 10.95 -7.45
N SER A 97 12.98 11.06 -7.32
CA SER A 97 13.74 12.27 -7.70
C SER A 97 13.61 12.62 -9.19
N GLN A 98 13.40 11.61 -10.04
CA GLN A 98 13.14 11.79 -11.47
C GLN A 98 11.81 12.51 -11.76
N PHE A 99 10.92 12.61 -10.78
CA PHE A 99 9.67 13.33 -10.89
C PHE A 99 9.76 14.76 -10.31
N ASP A 100 10.90 15.16 -9.72
CA ASP A 100 11.09 16.49 -9.11
C ASP A 100 11.30 17.63 -10.13
N ALA A 101 11.67 17.32 -11.38
CA ALA A 101 12.36 18.28 -12.26
C ALA A 101 11.53 18.90 -13.41
N THR A 102 10.19 18.85 -13.43
CA THR A 102 9.41 19.46 -14.53
C THR A 102 8.28 20.35 -14.06
N SER A 103 8.01 21.41 -14.82
CA SER A 103 6.97 22.44 -14.64
C SER A 103 5.52 21.92 -14.75
N GLU A 104 5.30 20.66 -14.40
CA GLU A 104 4.04 19.95 -14.57
C GLU A 104 2.98 20.47 -13.57
N LYS A 105 1.74 20.63 -14.03
CA LYS A 105 0.62 21.06 -13.18
C LYS A 105 0.48 20.08 -12.00
N TRP A 106 0.48 20.63 -10.77
CA TRP A 106 0.30 19.97 -9.46
C TRP A 106 -0.35 18.57 -9.49
N GLY A 107 -1.58 18.45 -10.00
CA GLY A 107 -2.33 17.19 -9.96
C GLY A 107 -1.86 16.13 -10.97
N MET A 108 -1.34 16.54 -12.12
CA MET A 108 -0.82 15.59 -13.11
C MET A 108 0.38 14.80 -12.56
N ARG A 109 1.22 15.44 -11.72
CA ARG A 109 2.37 14.81 -11.09
C ARG A 109 1.96 13.71 -10.09
N VAL A 110 1.02 14.03 -9.19
CA VAL A 110 0.47 13.08 -8.21
C VAL A 110 -0.21 11.92 -8.94
N GLY A 111 -1.00 12.23 -9.97
CA GLY A 111 -1.67 11.23 -10.79
C GLY A 111 -0.70 10.28 -11.45
N LYS A 112 0.32 10.81 -12.14
CA LYS A 112 1.34 10.02 -12.84
C LYS A 112 2.06 9.05 -11.90
N LEU A 113 2.46 9.49 -10.71
CA LEU A 113 3.11 8.63 -9.72
C LEU A 113 2.19 7.46 -9.32
N ILE A 114 0.94 7.75 -8.99
CA ILE A 114 0.01 6.74 -8.46
C ILE A 114 -0.40 5.72 -9.54
N VAL A 115 -0.72 6.18 -10.75
CA VAL A 115 -1.10 5.28 -11.87
C VAL A 115 0.08 4.46 -12.39
N THR A 116 1.32 4.92 -12.18
CA THR A 116 2.52 4.15 -12.52
C THR A 116 2.84 3.11 -11.45
N LEU A 117 2.73 3.46 -10.18
CA LEU A 117 3.13 2.57 -9.08
C LEU A 117 2.12 1.46 -8.81
N GLY A 118 0.82 1.73 -8.94
CA GLY A 118 -0.22 0.74 -8.69
C GLY A 118 0.00 -0.57 -9.47
N PRO A 119 0.10 -0.53 -10.81
CA PRO A 119 0.36 -1.72 -11.64
C PRO A 119 1.74 -2.36 -11.44
N VAL A 120 2.74 -1.59 -10.98
CA VAL A 120 4.06 -2.15 -10.62
C VAL A 120 3.97 -2.97 -9.34
N MET A 121 3.12 -2.55 -8.40
CA MET A 121 2.96 -3.19 -7.09
C MET A 121 1.95 -4.32 -7.09
N TYR A 122 0.93 -4.29 -7.95
CA TYR A 122 -0.15 -5.27 -7.98
C TYR A 122 -0.45 -5.71 -9.42
N ASN A 123 -0.51 -7.02 -9.66
CA ASN A 123 -0.69 -7.57 -11.01
C ASN A 123 -2.16 -7.75 -11.44
N PHE A 124 -3.12 -7.32 -10.62
CA PHE A 124 -4.56 -7.59 -10.82
C PHE A 124 -5.45 -6.34 -10.77
N THR A 125 -4.86 -5.16 -10.56
CA THR A 125 -5.60 -3.89 -10.41
C THR A 125 -5.39 -2.95 -11.57
N ASP A 126 -6.43 -2.18 -11.92
CA ASP A 126 -6.36 -1.09 -12.90
C ASP A 126 -6.54 0.27 -12.20
N TRP A 127 -5.53 1.13 -12.31
CA TRP A 127 -5.44 2.40 -11.57
C TRP A 127 -5.66 3.59 -12.51
N GLN A 128 -6.57 4.47 -12.13
CA GLN A 128 -6.88 5.69 -12.88
C GLN A 128 -6.80 6.90 -11.97
N TYR A 129 -6.50 8.05 -12.58
CA TYR A 129 -6.41 9.33 -11.87
C TYR A 129 -7.25 10.37 -12.58
N GLU A 130 -8.01 11.12 -11.80
CA GLU A 130 -8.86 12.21 -12.28
C GLU A 130 -8.69 13.42 -11.35
N LEU A 131 -8.68 14.61 -11.94
CA LEU A 131 -8.89 15.84 -11.16
C LEU A 131 -10.37 15.94 -10.80
N ALA A 132 -10.68 16.31 -9.57
CA ALA A 132 -12.08 16.50 -9.18
C ALA A 132 -12.67 17.70 -9.95
N PRO A 133 -13.76 17.54 -10.72
CA PRO A 133 -14.34 18.63 -11.48
C PRO A 133 -14.80 19.77 -10.56
N GLY A 134 -14.38 21.00 -10.85
CA GLY A 134 -14.84 22.20 -10.14
C GLY A 134 -14.09 22.54 -8.84
N GLU A 135 -13.14 21.71 -8.40
CA GLU A 135 -12.38 21.95 -7.18
C GLU A 135 -10.89 22.20 -7.47
N VAL A 136 -10.42 23.40 -7.11
CA VAL A 136 -9.01 23.76 -7.19
C VAL A 136 -8.30 23.03 -6.04
N ARG A 137 -7.56 21.96 -6.37
CA ARG A 137 -6.76 21.09 -5.47
C ARG A 137 -7.46 19.87 -4.88
N ALA A 138 -8.39 19.29 -5.62
CA ALA A 138 -8.94 17.98 -5.32
C ALA A 138 -8.64 16.96 -6.42
N PHE A 139 -8.43 15.70 -6.03
CA PHE A 139 -8.15 14.61 -6.94
C PHE A 139 -8.85 13.32 -6.53
N ARG A 140 -9.02 12.42 -7.49
CA ARG A 140 -9.50 11.05 -7.30
C ARG A 140 -8.55 10.05 -7.92
N VAL A 141 -8.28 8.99 -7.18
CA VAL A 141 -7.64 7.77 -7.71
C VAL A 141 -8.67 6.66 -7.67
N ILE A 142 -8.90 6.01 -8.80
CA ILE A 142 -9.90 4.95 -8.94
C ILE A 142 -9.17 3.64 -9.21
N VAL A 143 -9.41 2.63 -8.38
CA VAL A 143 -8.87 1.28 -8.56
C VAL A 143 -9.99 0.34 -8.96
N ARG A 144 -9.94 -0.11 -10.21
CA ARG A 144 -10.84 -1.12 -10.81
C ARG A 144 -10.21 -2.51 -10.68
N SER A 145 -11.02 -3.54 -10.95
CA SER A 145 -10.60 -4.95 -10.82
C SER A 145 -10.04 -5.26 -9.43
N SER A 146 -10.67 -4.70 -8.39
CA SER A 146 -10.15 -4.70 -7.02
C SER A 146 -10.90 -5.65 -6.09
N ALA A 147 -11.60 -6.66 -6.62
CA ALA A 147 -12.35 -7.63 -5.83
C ALA A 147 -11.43 -8.39 -4.86
N GLU A 148 -10.24 -8.75 -5.32
CA GLU A 148 -9.20 -9.44 -4.56
C GLU A 148 -8.26 -8.48 -3.82
N PHE A 149 -8.51 -7.17 -3.88
CA PHE A 149 -7.68 -6.17 -3.21
C PHE A 149 -8.11 -6.07 -1.74
N PRO A 150 -7.32 -6.55 -0.77
CA PRO A 150 -7.78 -6.65 0.61
C PRO A 150 -7.88 -5.28 1.28
N GLU A 151 -8.73 -5.16 2.30
CA GLU A 151 -8.89 -3.91 3.06
C GLU A 151 -7.57 -3.44 3.68
N CYS A 152 -6.72 -4.36 4.13
CA CYS A 152 -5.40 -4.01 4.65
C CYS A 152 -4.52 -3.31 3.60
N ALA A 153 -4.54 -3.76 2.34
CA ALA A 153 -3.87 -3.09 1.23
C ALA A 153 -4.54 -1.74 0.91
N ARG A 154 -5.87 -1.65 1.00
CA ARG A 154 -6.61 -0.39 0.79
C ARG A 154 -6.16 0.72 1.73
N PHE A 155 -6.15 0.45 3.03
CA PHE A 155 -5.74 1.44 4.03
C PHE A 155 -4.23 1.68 4.04
N THR A 156 -3.42 0.69 3.67
CA THR A 156 -1.97 0.90 3.45
C THR A 156 -1.73 1.83 2.28
N ALA A 157 -2.39 1.61 1.14
CA ALA A 157 -2.29 2.50 -0.01
C ALA A 157 -2.81 3.93 0.29
N LEU A 158 -3.77 4.09 1.21
CA LEU A 158 -4.25 5.41 1.64
C LEU A 158 -3.11 6.29 2.19
N GLY A 159 -2.35 5.78 3.18
CA GLY A 159 -1.23 6.53 3.75
C GLY A 159 -0.08 6.73 2.78
N PHE A 160 0.14 5.76 1.88
CA PHE A 160 1.13 5.88 0.82
C PHE A 160 0.78 7.02 -0.16
N ILE A 161 -0.47 7.07 -0.62
CA ILE A 161 -0.98 8.09 -1.54
C ILE A 161 -0.94 9.46 -0.89
N GLU A 162 -1.37 9.58 0.37
CA GLU A 162 -1.34 10.86 1.09
C GLU A 162 0.09 11.39 1.23
N TYR A 163 1.05 10.55 1.58
CA TYR A 163 2.46 10.94 1.63
C TYR A 163 2.95 11.46 0.28
N LEU A 164 2.74 10.70 -0.80
CA LEU A 164 3.19 11.10 -2.14
C LEU A 164 2.53 12.40 -2.59
N ALA A 165 1.23 12.54 -2.35
CA ALA A 165 0.50 13.75 -2.69
C ALA A 165 1.06 14.95 -1.93
N ARG A 166 1.39 14.82 -0.64
CA ARG A 166 2.02 15.91 0.14
C ARG A 166 3.43 16.21 -0.34
N SER A 167 4.27 15.20 -0.55
CA SER A 167 5.66 15.39 -1.00
C SER A 167 5.74 16.01 -2.40
N ALA A 168 4.90 15.59 -3.34
CA ALA A 168 4.92 16.11 -4.71
C ALA A 168 4.42 17.55 -4.81
N THR A 169 3.70 18.05 -3.80
CA THR A 169 2.92 19.28 -3.90
C THR A 169 3.26 20.34 -2.86
N GLY A 170 3.86 19.95 -1.74
CA GLY A 170 4.09 20.82 -0.59
C GLY A 170 2.82 21.24 0.17
N LEU A 171 1.63 20.75 -0.23
CA LEU A 171 0.37 21.10 0.41
C LEU A 171 0.00 20.12 1.52
N THR A 172 -0.71 20.61 2.54
CA THR A 172 -1.40 19.75 3.49
C THR A 172 -2.66 19.18 2.84
N LEU A 173 -2.57 17.91 2.41
CA LEU A 173 -3.68 17.18 1.81
C LEU A 173 -4.18 16.13 2.79
N ARG A 174 -5.49 15.90 2.81
CA ARG A 174 -6.10 14.73 3.48
C ARG A 174 -6.68 13.82 2.41
N VAL A 175 -6.35 12.55 2.48
CA VAL A 175 -6.90 11.53 1.59
C VAL A 175 -7.90 10.67 2.37
N THR A 176 -9.04 10.39 1.77
CA THR A 176 -10.01 9.40 2.24
C THR A 176 -10.05 8.24 1.27
N SER A 177 -10.58 7.09 1.70
CA SER A 177 -10.87 6.00 0.77
C SER A 177 -12.19 5.31 1.07
N GLU A 178 -12.83 4.84 0.01
CA GLU A 178 -14.05 4.04 0.07
C GLU A 178 -14.00 2.89 -0.93
N ARG A 179 -14.71 1.80 -0.62
CA ARG A 179 -15.04 0.76 -1.59
C ARG A 179 -16.52 0.92 -1.94
N THR A 180 -16.79 1.17 -3.22
CA THR A 180 -18.14 1.36 -3.73
C THR A 180 -18.90 0.04 -3.81
N ALA A 181 -20.23 0.09 -3.90
CA ALA A 181 -21.06 -1.10 -4.11
C ALA A 181 -20.71 -1.86 -5.40
N ALA A 182 -20.16 -1.17 -6.40
CA ALA A 182 -19.67 -1.78 -7.65
C ALA A 182 -18.27 -2.42 -7.51
N GLY A 183 -17.75 -2.55 -6.28
CA GLY A 183 -16.46 -3.17 -5.99
C GLY A 183 -15.23 -2.32 -6.32
N ARG A 184 -15.40 -1.07 -6.76
CA ARG A 184 -14.29 -0.14 -7.05
C ARG A 184 -13.79 0.50 -5.76
N ILE A 185 -12.48 0.75 -5.68
CA ILE A 185 -11.91 1.55 -4.59
C ILE A 185 -11.67 2.96 -5.11
N ILE A 186 -12.07 3.96 -4.35
CA ILE A 186 -11.84 5.38 -4.66
C ILE A 186 -11.03 5.98 -3.53
N TYR A 187 -9.90 6.61 -3.86
CA TYR A 187 -9.16 7.49 -2.96
C TYR A 187 -9.44 8.94 -3.37
N SER A 188 -9.91 9.76 -2.44
CA SER A 188 -10.20 11.17 -2.69
C SER A 188 -9.28 12.04 -1.86
N GLY A 189 -8.48 12.88 -2.50
CA GLY A 189 -7.55 13.79 -1.83
C GLY A 189 -7.98 15.24 -2.00
N ASN A 190 -8.14 15.95 -0.89
CA ASN A 190 -8.53 17.36 -0.86
C ASN A 190 -7.52 18.14 -0.01
N SER A 191 -7.25 19.40 -0.36
CA SER A 191 -6.51 20.30 0.53
C SER A 191 -7.32 20.60 1.78
N ALA A 192 -6.69 20.40 2.93
CA ALA A 192 -7.25 20.82 4.22
C ALA A 192 -7.29 22.35 4.31
#